data_AF-A0A7V7C3A9-F1
#
_entry.id   AF-A0A7V7C3A9-F1
#
_cell.length_a   1.000
_cell.length_b   1.000
_cell.length_c   1.000
_cell.angle_alpha   90.00
_cell.angle_beta   90.00
_cell.angle_gamma   90.00
#
_symmetry.space_group_name_H-M   'P 1'
#
loop_
_entity.id
_entity.type
_entity.pdbx_description
1 polymer ?
#
loop_
_entity_poly.entity_id
_entity_poly.type
_entity_poly.pdbx_seq_one_letter_code
_entity_poly.pdbx_strand_id
1 'polypeptide(L)'
;MKHFWNNYFWLITFIISYLLFWIFGDIIFFLSMLVVIAEILILKTIYRIKFFYFDVILISIYLFLCLICLLFLFVETFKVFLVVIGVWMSLTFFFHKR
;
A
#
# COMPACT_ATOMS: atom_id res chain seq x y z
N MET A 1 24.22 1.35 13.16
CA MET A 1 22.92 0.62 13.14
C MET A 1 21.84 1.28 12.27
N LYS A 2 21.75 2.62 12.18
CA LYS A 2 20.77 3.30 11.28
C LYS A 2 20.86 2.88 9.80
N HIS A 3 22.08 2.65 9.29
CA HIS A 3 22.29 2.29 7.88
C HIS A 3 21.80 0.87 7.53
N PHE A 4 21.88 -0.07 8.49
CA PHE A 4 21.39 -1.44 8.31
C PHE A 4 19.86 -1.44 8.25
N TRP A 5 19.20 -0.78 9.20
CA TRP A 5 17.74 -0.66 9.22
C TRP A 5 17.18 -0.06 7.93
N ASN A 6 17.81 0.98 7.37
CA ASN A 6 17.32 1.60 6.14
C ASN A 6 17.46 0.67 4.90
N ASN A 7 18.51 -0.14 4.84
CA ASN A 7 18.74 -1.06 3.73
C ASN A 7 17.78 -2.26 3.76
N TYR A 8 17.42 -2.76 4.95
CA TYR A 8 16.55 -3.93 5.08
C TYR A 8 15.08 -3.58 5.35
N PHE A 9 14.73 -2.31 5.55
CA PHE A 9 13.35 -1.89 5.87
C PHE A 9 12.33 -2.38 4.85
N TRP A 10 12.62 -2.22 3.55
CA TRP A 10 11.76 -2.67 2.46
C TRP A 10 11.61 -4.20 2.42
N LEU A 11 12.68 -4.93 2.72
CA LEU A 11 12.66 -6.39 2.76
C LEU A 11 11.91 -6.91 3.99
N ILE A 12 12.08 -6.27 5.15
CA ILE A 12 11.35 -6.61 6.38
C ILE A 12 9.86 -6.35 6.20
N THR A 13 9.48 -5.20 5.66
CA THR A 13 8.07 -4.87 5.37
C THR A 13 7.44 -5.82 4.36
N PHE A 14 8.21 -6.27 3.37
CA PHE A 14 7.78 -7.33 2.46
C PHE A 14 7.47 -8.64 3.20
N ILE A 15 8.41 -9.13 4.01
CA ILE A 15 8.25 -10.38 4.77
C ILE A 15 7.05 -10.31 5.72
N ILE A 16 6.89 -9.18 6.44
CA ILE A 16 5.77 -8.99 7.36
C ILE A 16 4.44 -8.95 6.61
N SER A 17 4.37 -8.23 5.48
CA SER A 17 3.14 -8.16 4.66
C SER A 17 2.76 -9.52 4.09
N TYR A 18 3.75 -10.30 3.65
CA TYR A 18 3.57 -11.67 3.22
C TYR A 18 3.01 -12.58 4.33
N LEU A 19 3.63 -12.54 5.52
CA LEU A 19 3.17 -13.32 6.67
C LEU A 19 1.76 -12.95 7.11
N LEU A 20 1.45 -11.64 7.15
CA LEU A 20 0.12 -11.16 7.50
C LEU A 20 -0.93 -11.62 6.48
N PHE A 21 -0.64 -11.51 5.19
CA PHE A 21 -1.54 -12.02 4.16
C PHE A 21 -1.73 -13.53 4.27
N TRP A 22 -0.69 -14.29 4.60
CA TRP A 22 -0.81 -15.74 4.78
C TRP A 22 -1.73 -16.11 5.97
N ILE A 23 -1.69 -15.35 7.06
CA ILE A 23 -2.51 -15.60 8.26
C ILE A 23 -3.98 -15.17 8.06
N PHE A 24 -4.20 -14.00 7.47
CA PHE A 24 -5.51 -13.35 7.42
C PHE A 24 -6.16 -13.35 6.03
N GLY A 25 -5.43 -13.75 4.99
CA GLY A 25 -5.87 -13.82 3.61
C GLY A 25 -6.42 -12.49 3.09
N ASP A 26 -7.58 -12.57 2.47
CA ASP A 26 -8.25 -11.44 1.82
C ASP A 26 -8.61 -10.29 2.78
N ILE A 27 -8.73 -10.55 4.10
CA ILE A 27 -9.00 -9.50 5.09
C ILE A 27 -7.89 -8.45 5.06
N ILE A 28 -6.62 -8.86 4.99
CA ILE A 28 -5.48 -7.94 4.92
C ILE A 28 -5.47 -7.18 3.60
N PHE A 29 -5.91 -7.81 2.51
CA PHE A 29 -6.03 -7.13 1.22
C PHE A 29 -7.09 -6.03 1.23
N PHE A 30 -8.28 -6.30 1.78
CA PHE A 30 -9.29 -5.25 1.98
C PHE A 30 -8.78 -4.14 2.90
N LEU A 31 -8.10 -4.50 3.99
CA LEU A 31 -7.55 -3.53 4.94
C LEU A 31 -6.51 -2.63 4.26
N SER A 32 -5.58 -3.18 3.47
CA SER A 32 -4.56 -2.37 2.79
C SER A 32 -5.18 -1.38 1.82
N MET A 33 -6.20 -1.81 1.06
CA MET A 33 -6.93 -0.95 0.15
C MET A 33 -7.61 0.21 0.90
N LEU A 34 -8.28 -0.09 2.02
CA LEU A 34 -8.95 0.92 2.86
C LEU A 34 -7.96 1.92 3.45
N VAL A 35 -6.78 1.46 3.90
CA VAL A 35 -5.73 2.34 4.43
C VAL A 35 -5.27 3.33 3.37
N VAL A 36 -4.98 2.88 2.14
CA VAL A 36 -4.58 3.77 1.05
C VAL A 36 -5.67 4.80 0.73
N ILE A 37 -6.94 4.38 0.66
CA ILE A 37 -8.07 5.29 0.44
C ILE A 37 -8.18 6.33 1.57
N ALA A 38 -8.10 5.88 2.83
CA ALA A 38 -8.18 6.74 3.99
C ALA A 38 -7.04 7.77 4.02
N GLU A 39 -5.82 7.35 3.71
CA GLU A 39 -4.66 8.25 3.63
C GLU A 39 -4.87 9.35 2.59
N ILE A 40 -5.37 9.02 1.40
CA ILE A 40 -5.63 10.02 0.34
C ILE A 40 -6.67 11.04 0.82
N LEU A 41 -7.75 10.57 1.46
CA LEU A 41 -8.79 11.45 2.00
C LEU A 41 -8.25 12.35 3.11
N ILE A 42 -7.41 11.82 4.00
CA ILE A 42 -6.75 12.57 5.08
C ILE A 42 -5.80 13.61 4.48
N LEU A 43 -4.95 13.22 3.52
CA LEU A 43 -3.98 14.10 2.88
C LEU A 43 -4.67 15.25 2.14
N LYS A 44 -5.78 14.98 1.45
CA LYS A 44 -6.57 15.99 0.74
C LYS A 44 -7.35 16.90 1.68
N THR A 45 -8.04 16.33 2.67
CA THR A 45 -8.99 17.06 3.52
C THR A 45 -8.29 17.82 4.65
N ILE A 46 -7.43 17.12 5.41
CA ILE A 46 -6.80 17.66 6.62
C ILE A 46 -5.55 18.45 6.26
N TYR A 47 -4.66 17.86 5.45
CA TYR A 47 -3.35 18.44 5.18
C TYR A 47 -3.32 19.34 3.94
N ARG A 48 -4.40 19.37 3.14
CA ARG A 48 -4.54 20.18 1.91
C ARG A 48 -3.33 20.09 0.98
N ILE A 49 -2.69 18.92 0.93
CA ILE A 49 -1.49 18.70 0.11
C ILE A 49 -1.92 18.71 -1.37
N LYS A 50 -1.16 19.44 -2.19
CA LYS A 50 -1.32 19.40 -3.64
C LYS A 50 -0.67 18.12 -4.16
N PHE A 51 -1.49 17.19 -4.64
CA PHE A 51 -0.99 16.00 -5.34
C PHE A 51 -0.41 16.39 -6.69
N PHE A 52 0.74 15.83 -7.05
CA PHE A 52 1.23 15.92 -8.42
C PHE A 52 0.46 14.95 -9.32
N TYR A 53 0.41 15.23 -10.62
CA TYR A 53 -0.27 14.37 -11.60
C TYR A 53 0.25 12.92 -11.53
N PHE A 54 1.55 12.73 -11.28
CA PHE A 54 2.16 11.41 -11.15
C PHE A 54 1.62 10.61 -9.96
N ASP A 55 1.42 11.26 -8.80
CA ASP A 55 0.88 10.58 -7.59
C ASP A 55 -0.54 10.09 -7.83
N VAL A 56 -1.37 10.93 -8.47
CA VAL A 56 -2.76 10.60 -8.80
C VAL A 56 -2.82 9.42 -9.77
N ILE A 57 -1.94 9.38 -10.77
CA ILE A 57 -1.87 8.27 -11.73
C ILE A 57 -1.48 6.97 -10.99
N LEU A 58 -0.46 7.02 -10.13
CA LEU A 58 0.04 5.84 -9.42
C LEU A 58 -1.03 5.26 -8.47
N ILE A 59 -1.71 6.12 -7.73
CA ILE A 59 -2.86 5.76 -6.89
C ILE A 59 -4.00 5.17 -7.71
N SER A 60 -4.32 5.79 -8.85
CA SER A 60 -5.44 5.33 -9.69
C SER A 60 -5.16 3.95 -10.27
N ILE A 61 -3.92 3.69 -10.71
CA ILE A 61 -3.49 2.37 -11.20
C ILE A 61 -3.59 1.34 -10.07
N TYR A 62 -3.11 1.67 -8.87
CA TYR A 62 -3.21 0.78 -7.71
C TYR A 62 -4.66 0.39 -7.41
N LEU A 63 -5.55 1.37 -7.29
CA LEU A 63 -6.97 1.13 -7.00
C LEU A 63 -7.64 0.34 -8.12
N PHE A 64 -7.30 0.60 -9.38
CA PHE A 64 -7.83 -0.14 -10.52
C PHE A 64 -7.37 -1.61 -10.51
N LEU A 65 -6.09 -1.89 -10.20
CA LEU A 65 -5.60 -3.25 -10.04
C LEU A 65 -6.26 -3.98 -8.86
N CYS A 66 -6.49 -3.28 -7.75
CA CYS A 66 -7.24 -3.83 -6.62
C CYS A 66 -8.69 -4.17 -7.01
N LEU A 67 -9.36 -3.30 -7.78
CA LEU A 67 -10.71 -3.58 -8.30
C LEU A 67 -10.73 -4.80 -9.22
N ILE A 68 -9.74 -4.95 -10.09
CA ILE A 68 -9.60 -6.16 -10.93
C ILE A 68 -9.46 -7.40 -10.06
N CYS A 69 -8.67 -7.37 -8.98
CA CYS A 69 -8.52 -8.50 -8.05
C CYS A 69 -9.77 -8.81 -7.23
N LEU A 70 -10.66 -7.84 -7.03
CA LEU A 70 -11.95 -8.05 -6.38
C LEU A 70 -12.95 -8.70 -7.33
N LEU A 71 -12.92 -8.31 -8.61
CA LEU A 71 -13.81 -8.82 -9.65
C LEU A 71 -13.41 -10.21 -10.15
N PHE A 72 -12.11 -10.47 -10.23
CA PHE A 72 -11.56 -11.75 -10.65
C PHE A 72 -10.88 -12.42 -9.45
N LEU A 73 -11.40 -13.58 -9.04
CA LEU A 73 -10.91 -14.43 -7.93
C LEU A 73 -9.48 -14.99 -8.15
N PHE A 74 -8.70 -14.43 -9.06
CA PHE A 74 -7.47 -15.05 -9.53
C PHE A 74 -6.19 -14.50 -8.90
N VAL A 75 -5.34 -15.47 -8.55
CA VAL A 75 -3.94 -15.42 -8.12
C VAL A 75 -3.72 -14.71 -6.78
N GLU A 76 -3.76 -15.50 -5.70
CA GLU A 76 -3.38 -15.08 -4.33
C GLU A 76 -2.03 -14.35 -4.29
N THR A 77 -1.06 -14.77 -5.10
CA THR A 77 0.26 -14.12 -5.16
C THR A 77 0.19 -12.69 -5.70
N PHE A 78 -0.75 -12.38 -6.59
CA PHE A 78 -0.96 -11.02 -7.08
C PHE A 78 -1.63 -10.14 -6.02
N LYS A 79 -2.55 -10.70 -5.22
CA LYS A 79 -3.13 -9.99 -4.06
C LYS A 79 -2.06 -9.65 -3.02
N VAL A 80 -1.16 -10.61 -2.69
CA VAL A 80 -0.01 -10.36 -1.81
C VAL A 80 0.84 -9.21 -2.33
N PHE A 81 1.15 -9.21 -3.62
CA PHE A 81 1.94 -8.15 -4.24
C PHE A 81 1.27 -6.78 -4.11
N LEU A 82 -0.05 -6.70 -4.29
CA LEU A 82 -0.80 -5.47 -4.06
C LEU A 82 -0.84 -5.03 -2.60
N VAL A 83 -0.88 -5.96 -1.64
CA VAL A 83 -0.76 -5.63 -0.21
C VAL A 83 0.59 -4.97 0.06
N VAL A 84 1.67 -5.58 -0.42
CA VAL A 84 3.03 -5.03 -0.27
C VAL A 84 3.10 -3.62 -0.85
N ILE A 85 2.62 -3.43 -2.08
CA ILE A 85 2.60 -2.10 -2.72
C ILE A 85 1.78 -1.12 -1.90
N GLY A 86 0.61 -1.51 -1.41
CA GLY A 86 -0.24 -0.64 -0.59
C GLY A 86 0.49 -0.16 0.67
N VAL A 87 1.10 -1.09 1.41
CA VAL A 87 1.90 -0.78 2.61
C VAL A 87 3.07 0.15 2.26
N TRP A 88 3.74 -0.11 1.14
CA TRP A 88 4.86 0.71 0.67
C TRP A 88 4.43 2.13 0.28
N MET A 89 3.31 2.28 -0.43
CA MET A 89 2.74 3.59 -0.74
C MET A 89 2.41 4.35 0.55
N SER A 90 1.73 3.69 1.50
CA SER A 90 1.39 4.29 2.80
C SER A 90 2.59 4.76 3.58
N LEU A 91 3.62 3.91 3.70
CA LEU A 91 4.86 4.27 4.37
C LEU A 91 5.56 5.45 3.67
N THR A 92 5.59 5.47 2.34
CA THR A 92 6.21 6.55 1.59
C THR A 92 5.49 7.88 1.84
N PHE A 93 4.16 7.89 1.86
CA PHE A 93 3.38 9.07 2.21
C PHE A 93 3.61 9.54 3.65
N PHE A 94 3.76 8.63 4.60
CA PHE A 94 4.08 8.96 5.99
C PHE A 94 5.49 9.52 6.16
N PHE A 95 6.49 8.92 5.51
CA PHE A 95 7.88 9.37 5.60
C PHE A 95 8.14 10.66 4.84
N HIS A 96 7.49 10.89 3.70
CA HIS A 96 7.66 12.12 2.92
C HIS A 96 7.03 13.35 3.60
N LYS A 97 6.17 13.13 4.60
CA LYS A 97 5.58 14.18 5.43
C LYS A 97 6.48 14.69 6.57
N ARG A 98 7.60 14.01 6.83
CA ARG A 98 8.59 14.37 7.85
C ARG A 98 9.76 15.11 7.23
#